data_AF-A0A4P7PVX3-F1
#
_entry.id   AF-A0A4P7PVX3-F1
#
_cell.length_a   1.000
_cell.length_b   1.000
_cell.length_c   1.000
_cell.angle_alpha   90.00
_cell.angle_beta   90.00
_cell.angle_gamma   90.00
#
_symmetry.space_group_name_H-M   'P 1'
#
loop_
_entity.id
_entity.type
_entity.pdbx_description
1 polymer ?
#
loop_
_entity_poly.entity_id
_entity_poly.type
_entity_poly.pdbx_seq_one_letter_code
_entity_poly.pdbx_strand_id
1 'polypeptide(L)'
;MLKYFLLWFPMLILAIINGAARDLWYTKYSNELIAHQISTVSLMLLLGIYIAFVIKKHPPQSETESLGIGLVWMMLTLGFEFGFGLYRGNSWAQLLDAYNITKGHLWLLIPIWLVLAPYLFFKLLRT
;
A
#
# COMPACT_ATOMS: atom_id res chain seq x y z
N MET A 1 1.79 -10.94 16.15
CA MET A 1 2.13 -9.57 15.71
C MET A 1 3.55 -9.39 15.19
N LEU A 2 4.63 -9.72 15.91
CA LEU A 2 6.02 -9.53 15.43
C LEU A 2 6.30 -10.10 14.02
N LYS A 3 5.80 -11.32 13.74
CA LYS A 3 5.88 -11.91 12.39
C LYS A 3 5.26 -11.02 11.31
N TYR A 4 4.07 -10.47 11.56
CA TYR A 4 3.37 -9.61 10.59
C TYR A 4 4.08 -8.27 10.43
N PHE A 5 4.68 -7.73 11.50
CA PHE A 5 5.58 -6.59 11.40
C PHE A 5 6.75 -6.88 10.44
N LEU A 6 7.41 -8.03 10.54
CA LEU A 6 8.50 -8.39 9.62
C LEU A 6 8.03 -8.61 8.18
N LEU A 7 6.81 -9.14 8.00
CA LEU A 7 6.20 -9.32 6.68
C LEU A 7 5.75 -8.00 6.03
N TRP A 8 5.90 -6.86 6.70
CA TRP A 8 5.70 -5.55 6.08
C TRP A 8 6.86 -5.14 5.17
N PHE A 9 8.10 -5.53 5.46
CA PHE A 9 9.28 -5.10 4.68
C PHE A 9 9.22 -5.50 3.19
N PRO A 10 8.76 -6.69 2.80
CA PRO A 10 8.59 -7.00 1.39
C PRO A 10 7.58 -6.08 0.67
N MET A 11 6.52 -5.62 1.36
CA MET A 11 5.58 -4.66 0.79
C MET A 11 6.25 -3.31 0.52
N LEU A 12 7.17 -2.89 1.39
CA LEU A 12 7.97 -1.69 1.17
C LEU A 12 8.82 -1.81 -0.11
N ILE A 13 9.46 -2.96 -0.32
CA ILE A 13 10.24 -3.23 -1.54
C ILE A 13 9.35 -3.18 -2.77
N LEU A 14 8.16 -3.80 -2.72
CA LEU A 14 7.18 -3.75 -3.82
C LEU A 14 6.75 -2.32 -4.13
N ALA A 15 6.50 -1.50 -3.11
CA ALA A 15 6.13 -0.09 -3.28
C ALA A 15 7.25 0.72 -3.94
N ILE A 16 8.51 0.51 -3.55
CA ILE A 16 9.68 1.17 -4.16
C ILE A 16 9.83 0.77 -5.64
N ILE A 17 9.75 -0.53 -5.94
CA ILE A 17 9.84 -1.03 -7.32
C ILE A 17 8.71 -0.44 -8.17
N ASN A 18 7.49 -0.38 -7.64
CA ASN A 18 6.33 0.18 -8.34
C ASN A 18 6.47 1.70 -8.59
N GLY A 19 6.99 2.44 -7.61
CA GLY A 19 7.32 3.87 -7.78
C GLY A 19 8.41 4.09 -8.83
N ALA A 20 9.47 3.29 -8.81
CA ALA A 20 10.53 3.35 -9.81
C ALA A 20 10.01 3.01 -11.22
N ALA A 21 9.14 2.00 -11.35
CA ALA A 21 8.51 1.66 -12.63
C ALA A 21 7.64 2.82 -13.17
N ARG A 22 6.93 3.53 -12.28
CA ARG A 22 6.18 4.74 -12.66
C ARG A 22 7.10 5.81 -13.21
N ASP A 23 8.14 6.15 -12.48
CA ASP A 23 9.00 7.29 -12.80
C ASP A 23 9.87 7.02 -14.05
N LEU A 24 10.25 5.77 -14.29
CA LEU A 24 11.11 5.38 -15.42
C LEU A 24 10.35 5.00 -16.70
N TRP A 25 9.09 4.56 -16.57
CA TRP A 25 8.30 4.00 -17.68
C TRP A 25 7.00 4.74 -17.91
N TYR A 26 6.08 4.79 -16.95
CA TYR A 26 4.72 5.28 -17.18
C TYR A 26 4.69 6.76 -17.57
N THR A 27 5.52 7.58 -16.95
CA THR A 27 5.66 9.02 -17.25
C THR A 27 6.15 9.30 -18.67
N LYS A 28 6.77 8.33 -19.36
CA LYS A 28 7.19 8.48 -20.76
C LYS A 28 6.04 8.34 -21.77
N TYR A 29 4.98 7.63 -21.38
CA TYR A 29 3.90 7.23 -22.29
C TYR A 29 2.53 7.77 -21.87
N SER A 30 2.44 8.46 -20.73
CA SER A 30 1.20 8.99 -20.19
C SER A 30 1.42 10.31 -19.44
N ASN A 31 0.36 11.09 -19.27
CA ASN A 31 0.43 12.27 -18.42
C ASN A 31 0.63 11.87 -16.95
N GLU A 32 1.12 12.81 -16.13
CA GLU A 32 1.48 12.55 -14.74
C GLU A 32 0.33 11.94 -13.94
N LEU A 33 -0.88 12.49 -14.06
CA LEU A 33 -2.05 11.98 -13.33
C LEU A 33 -2.35 10.51 -13.68
N ILE A 34 -2.36 10.16 -14.96
CA ILE A 34 -2.61 8.78 -15.41
C ILE A 34 -1.47 7.86 -14.94
N ALA A 35 -0.22 8.30 -15.01
CA ALA A 35 0.91 7.53 -14.51
C ALA A 35 0.76 7.20 -13.00
N HIS A 36 0.33 8.18 -12.21
CA HIS A 36 0.04 7.99 -10.78
C HIS A 36 -1.15 7.06 -10.54
N GLN A 37 -2.22 7.16 -11.33
CA GLN A 37 -3.38 6.26 -11.23
C GLN A 37 -3.02 4.81 -11.58
N ILE A 38 -2.32 4.59 -12.71
CA ILE A 38 -1.82 3.27 -13.11
C ILE A 38 -0.93 2.69 -12.01
N SER A 39 0.02 3.48 -11.51
CA SER A 39 0.92 3.09 -10.42
C SER A 39 0.17 2.71 -9.13
N THR A 40 -0.92 3.40 -8.83
CA THR A 40 -1.77 3.09 -7.66
C THR A 40 -2.46 1.73 -7.86
N VAL A 41 -3.08 1.51 -9.01
CA VAL A 41 -3.79 0.26 -9.32
C VAL A 41 -2.82 -0.92 -9.39
N SER A 42 -1.66 -0.76 -10.04
CA SER A 42 -0.64 -1.81 -10.08
C SER A 42 -0.13 -2.17 -8.69
N LEU A 43 0.10 -1.16 -7.83
CA LEU A 43 0.52 -1.41 -6.46
C LEU A 43 -0.56 -2.12 -5.65
N MET A 44 -1.83 -1.72 -5.78
CA MET A 44 -2.95 -2.41 -5.12
C MET A 44 -3.01 -3.89 -5.49
N LEU A 45 -2.81 -4.22 -6.78
CA LEU A 45 -2.80 -5.60 -7.26
C LEU A 45 -1.59 -6.37 -6.72
N LEU A 46 -0.38 -5.79 -6.77
CA LEU A 46 0.84 -6.40 -6.24
C LEU A 46 0.72 -6.68 -4.73
N LEU A 47 0.26 -5.68 -3.97
CA LEU A 47 0.01 -5.83 -2.54
C LEU A 47 -1.11 -6.84 -2.29
N GLY A 48 -2.17 -6.84 -3.08
CA GLY A 48 -3.26 -7.81 -2.96
C GLY A 48 -2.78 -9.25 -3.10
N ILE A 49 -2.00 -9.53 -4.14
CA ILE A 49 -1.40 -10.87 -4.38
C ILE A 49 -0.47 -11.25 -3.22
N TYR A 50 0.39 -10.32 -2.79
CA TYR A 50 1.32 -10.56 -1.68
C TYR A 50 0.58 -10.83 -0.36
N ILE A 51 -0.41 -10.01 -0.03
CA ILE A 51 -1.21 -10.16 1.19
C ILE A 51 -1.98 -11.47 1.16
N ALA A 52 -2.61 -11.83 0.02
CA ALA A 52 -3.28 -13.13 -0.11
C ALA A 52 -2.32 -14.31 0.15
N PHE A 53 -1.10 -14.24 -0.38
CA PHE A 53 -0.07 -15.25 -0.11
C PHE A 53 0.31 -15.29 1.38
N VAL A 54 0.53 -14.13 2.01
CA VAL A 54 0.85 -14.04 3.43
C VAL A 54 -0.27 -14.62 4.28
N ILE A 55 -1.52 -14.23 4.05
CA ILE A 55 -2.67 -14.71 4.82
C ILE A 55 -2.89 -16.22 4.62
N LYS A 56 -2.67 -16.74 3.40
CA LYS A 56 -2.73 -18.18 3.14
C LYS A 56 -1.67 -18.97 3.91
N LYS A 57 -0.42 -18.49 3.91
CA LYS A 57 0.71 -19.17 4.58
C LYS A 57 0.71 -18.98 6.10
N HIS A 58 0.16 -17.86 6.54
CA HIS A 58 0.16 -17.40 7.91
C HIS A 58 -1.23 -16.88 8.27
N PRO A 59 -2.22 -17.77 8.38
CA PRO A 59 -3.60 -17.37 8.67
C PRO A 59 -3.68 -16.68 10.04
N PRO A 60 -4.34 -15.51 10.12
CA PRO A 60 -4.75 -14.90 11.38
C PRO A 60 -5.66 -15.85 12.19
N GLN A 61 -5.70 -15.67 13.50
CA GLN A 61 -6.53 -16.45 14.42
C GLN A 61 -7.99 -15.99 14.41
N SER A 62 -8.26 -14.74 14.02
CA SER A 62 -9.59 -14.15 14.00
C SER A 62 -9.72 -13.02 12.98
N GLU A 63 -10.97 -12.63 12.70
CA GLU A 63 -11.32 -11.46 11.91
C GLU A 63 -10.78 -10.15 12.53
N THR A 64 -10.82 -10.04 13.85
CA THR A 64 -10.27 -8.88 14.56
C THR A 64 -8.75 -8.83 14.43
N GLU A 65 -8.07 -9.98 14.47
CA GLU A 65 -6.62 -10.03 14.28
C GLU A 65 -6.24 -9.64 12.85
N SER A 66 -6.99 -10.05 11.82
CA SER A 66 -6.70 -9.69 10.43
C SER A 66 -6.82 -8.18 10.18
N LEU A 67 -7.85 -7.53 10.74
CA LEU A 67 -7.96 -6.06 10.72
C LEU A 67 -6.81 -5.40 11.51
N GLY A 68 -6.44 -5.95 12.67
CA GLY A 68 -5.30 -5.46 13.45
C GLY A 68 -3.98 -5.50 12.70
N ILE A 69 -3.72 -6.57 11.94
CA ILE A 69 -2.55 -6.69 11.06
C ILE A 69 -2.57 -5.59 9.99
N GLY A 70 -3.71 -5.39 9.34
CA GLY A 70 -3.87 -4.36 8.31
C GLY A 70 -3.67 -2.95 8.85
N LEU A 71 -4.18 -2.65 10.05
CA LEU A 71 -3.95 -1.37 10.73
C LEU A 71 -2.47 -1.13 11.04
N VAL A 72 -1.76 -2.14 11.53
CA VAL A 72 -0.31 -2.05 11.77
C VAL A 72 0.43 -1.75 10.47
N TRP A 73 0.12 -2.48 9.39
CA TRP A 73 0.74 -2.25 8.09
C TRP A 73 0.44 -0.86 7.52
N MET A 74 -0.80 -0.39 7.65
CA MET A 74 -1.17 0.97 7.25
C MET A 74 -0.35 2.00 8.02
N MET A 75 -0.26 1.91 9.35
CA MET A 75 0.49 2.85 10.18
C MET A 75 1.99 2.86 9.83
N LEU A 76 2.59 1.68 9.60
CA LEU A 76 3.99 1.58 9.18
C LEU A 76 4.21 2.22 7.80
N THR A 77 3.31 1.95 6.85
CA THR A 77 3.39 2.51 5.49
C THR A 77 3.25 4.03 5.51
N LEU A 78 2.25 4.58 6.20
CA LEU A 78 2.08 6.04 6.32
C LEU A 78 3.26 6.65 7.08
N GLY A 79 3.70 6.04 8.19
CA GLY A 79 4.86 6.51 8.94
C GLY A 79 6.14 6.57 8.09
N PHE A 80 6.39 5.53 7.29
CA PHE A 80 7.50 5.51 6.34
C PHE A 80 7.32 6.57 5.24
N GLU A 81 6.15 6.62 4.60
CA GLU A 81 5.88 7.53 3.47
C GLU A 81 6.02 8.99 3.87
N PHE A 82 5.34 9.41 4.93
CA PHE A 82 5.42 10.78 5.43
C PHE A 82 6.80 11.07 6.02
N GLY A 83 7.36 10.16 6.82
CA GLY A 83 8.70 10.35 7.40
C GLY A 83 9.80 10.48 6.34
N PHE A 84 9.80 9.60 5.35
CA PHE A 84 10.75 9.63 4.23
C PHE A 84 10.49 10.82 3.30
N GLY A 85 9.23 11.18 3.08
CA GLY A 85 8.85 12.36 2.30
C GLY A 85 9.36 13.65 2.92
N LEU A 86 9.13 13.84 4.22
CA LEU A 86 9.64 14.99 4.98
C LEU A 86 11.17 15.02 5.01
N TYR A 87 11.82 13.86 5.20
CA TYR A 87 13.28 13.75 5.15
C TYR A 87 13.86 14.16 3.79
N ARG A 88 13.14 13.91 2.69
CA ARG A 88 13.51 14.36 1.35
C ARG A 88 13.20 15.85 1.06
N GLY A 89 12.68 16.57 2.05
CA GLY A 89 12.38 18.01 1.94
C GLY A 89 10.97 18.33 1.40
N ASN A 90 10.10 17.34 1.24
CA ASN A 90 8.70 17.60 0.87
C ASN A 90 7.96 18.26 2.05
N SER A 91 7.06 19.18 1.74
CA SER A 91 6.13 19.77 2.69
C SER A 91 4.92 18.85 2.95
N TRP A 92 4.25 19.05 4.09
CA TRP A 92 2.97 18.38 4.38
C TRP A 92 1.93 18.60 3.27
N ALA A 93 1.86 19.80 2.71
CA ALA A 93 0.93 20.11 1.63
C ALA A 93 1.22 19.26 0.38
N GLN A 94 2.49 19.08 0.02
CA GLN A 94 2.88 18.22 -1.11
C GLN A 94 2.56 16.74 -0.86
N LEU A 95 2.80 16.24 0.36
CA LEU A 95 2.51 14.85 0.71
C LEU A 95 1.00 14.57 0.73
N LEU A 96 0.22 15.50 1.29
CA LEU A 96 -1.24 15.38 1.35
C LEU A 96 -1.90 15.57 -0.03
N ASP A 97 -1.23 16.22 -0.98
CA ASP A 97 -1.76 16.39 -2.33
C ASP A 97 -2.03 15.05 -3.01
N ALA A 98 -1.18 14.05 -2.78
CA ALA A 98 -1.37 12.69 -3.28
C ALA A 98 -2.67 12.02 -2.78
N TYR A 99 -3.25 12.51 -1.69
CA TYR A 99 -4.51 12.01 -1.11
C TYR A 99 -5.73 12.80 -1.59
N ASN A 100 -5.54 13.84 -2.39
CA ASN A 100 -6.63 14.71 -2.82
C ASN A 100 -7.43 14.07 -3.97
N ILE A 101 -8.49 13.36 -3.60
CA ILE A 101 -9.40 12.72 -4.55
C ILE A 101 -10.09 13.71 -5.50
N THR A 102 -10.24 14.99 -5.11
CA THR A 102 -10.84 16.02 -5.97
C THR A 102 -9.94 16.39 -7.15
N LYS A 103 -8.64 16.13 -7.03
CA LYS A 103 -7.66 16.24 -8.12
C LYS A 103 -7.47 14.94 -8.91
N GLY A 104 -8.25 13.90 -8.60
CA GLY A 104 -8.17 12.59 -9.25
C GLY A 104 -7.04 11.69 -8.74
N HIS A 105 -6.35 12.07 -7.66
CA HIS A 105 -5.35 11.21 -7.04
C HIS A 105 -6.01 10.07 -6.26
N LEU A 106 -5.51 8.86 -6.47
CA LEU A 106 -6.08 7.63 -5.92
C LEU A 106 -5.26 7.05 -4.76
N TRP A 107 -4.23 7.76 -4.29
CA TRP A 107 -3.28 7.20 -3.33
C TRP A 107 -3.94 6.79 -2.01
N LEU A 108 -5.02 7.46 -1.61
CA LEU A 108 -5.86 7.11 -0.45
C LEU A 108 -6.36 5.65 -0.49
N LEU A 109 -6.48 5.04 -1.67
CA LEU A 109 -6.89 3.65 -1.81
C LEU A 109 -5.85 2.67 -1.25
N ILE A 110 -4.56 3.02 -1.25
CA ILE A 110 -3.49 2.14 -0.73
C ILE A 110 -3.64 1.88 0.78
N PRO A 111 -3.71 2.90 1.67
CA PRO A 111 -3.89 2.64 3.10
C PRO A 111 -5.21 1.95 3.42
N ILE A 112 -6.30 2.30 2.72
CA ILE A 112 -7.59 1.59 2.86
C ILE A 112 -7.42 0.11 2.50
N TRP A 113 -6.73 -0.17 1.38
CA TRP A 113 -6.49 -1.52 0.92
C TRP A 113 -5.62 -2.33 1.90
N LEU A 114 -4.60 -1.72 2.50
CA LEU A 114 -3.77 -2.38 3.53
C LEU A 114 -4.58 -2.83 4.75
N VAL A 115 -5.62 -2.08 5.14
CA VAL A 115 -6.51 -2.46 6.24
C VAL A 115 -7.48 -3.56 5.83
N LEU A 116 -8.10 -3.44 4.65
CA LEU A 116 -9.18 -4.33 4.23
C LEU A 116 -8.70 -5.66 3.65
N ALA A 117 -7.59 -5.68 2.91
CA ALA A 117 -7.12 -6.87 2.20
C ALA A 117 -6.85 -8.08 3.13
N PRO A 118 -6.18 -7.94 4.29
CA PRO A 118 -5.99 -9.06 5.22
C PRO A 118 -7.31 -9.69 5.66
N TYR A 119 -8.31 -8.86 5.97
CA TYR A 119 -9.64 -9.31 6.37
C TYR A 119 -10.36 -10.04 5.23
N LEU A 120 -10.37 -9.45 4.05
CA LEU A 120 -11.01 -10.04 2.87
C LEU A 120 -10.40 -11.41 2.53
N PHE A 121 -9.07 -11.52 2.47
CA PHE A 121 -8.43 -12.79 2.16
C PHE A 121 -8.55 -13.81 3.28
N PHE A 122 -8.57 -13.38 4.54
CA PHE A 122 -8.82 -14.28 5.66
C PHE A 122 -10.21 -14.92 5.54
N LYS A 123 -11.23 -14.12 5.20
CA LYS A 123 -12.60 -14.62 5.01
C LYS A 123 -12.72 -15.54 3.80
N LEU A 124 -12.12 -15.15 2.67
CA LEU A 124 -12.18 -15.91 1.42
C LEU A 124 -11.47 -17.27 1.53
N LEU A 125 -10.29 -17.32 2.15
CA LEU A 125 -9.45 -18.54 2.22
C LEU A 125 -9.85 -19.52 3.32
N ARG A 126 -10.77 -19.14 4.21
CA ARG A 126 -11.31 -20.00 5.27
C ARG A 126 -12.57 -20.77 4.85
N THR A 127 -13.06 -20.51 3.63
CA THR A 127 -14.14 -21.26 2.97
C THR A 127 -13.57 -22.55 2.39
#